data_AF-A0A0E0NMJ7-F1
#
_entry.id   AF-A0A0E0NMJ7-F1
#
_cell.length_a   1.000
_cell.length_b   1.000
_cell.length_c   1.000
_cell.angle_alpha   90.00
_cell.angle_beta   90.00
_cell.angle_gamma   90.00
#
_symmetry.space_group_name_H-M   'P 1'
#
loop_
_entity.id
_entity.type
_entity.pdbx_description
1 polymer ?
#
loop_
_entity_poly.entity_id
_entity_poly.type
_entity_poly.pdbx_seq_one_letter_code
_entity_poly.pdbx_strand_id
1 'polypeptide(L)'
;MGYFVDTVGYYVSGCTSICRPSQGSGASTGGCTGEGCCQSRIPTNTDYFEPYVFLAEDKWIDTTYRGSPDFNRTDDFAVPVVLDWAIRDVYNCSAAMRNMTNYACRSAHSGCFNTSDGQGYQCKCSQGYEGNPYLNDGCQDIDECKHLDKYPCHGDCTNVPGNYTCECPQGTSGDATMKNGCRQRTSSRVSVGVFMSVFMCFWLYLGLQKRKLIRTKQRFFEQNGGVILQ
;
A
#
# COMPACT_ATOMS: atom_id res chain seq x y z
N MET A 1 29.94 -8.03 16.00
CA MET A 1 31.02 -8.86 15.40
C MET A 1 30.35 -9.99 14.66
N GLY A 2 30.69 -10.25 13.40
CA GLY A 2 30.16 -11.39 12.64
C GLY A 2 31.31 -12.27 12.17
N TYR A 3 31.02 -13.54 11.95
CA TYR A 3 31.93 -14.42 11.23
C TYR A 3 31.26 -14.87 9.94
N PHE A 4 32.12 -15.18 8.98
CA PHE A 4 31.72 -15.56 7.66
C PHE A 4 32.49 -16.81 7.27
N VAL A 5 31.84 -17.63 6.46
CA VAL A 5 32.40 -18.88 5.97
C VAL A 5 32.50 -18.75 4.46
N ASP A 6 33.73 -18.85 3.98
CA ASP A 6 34.02 -19.00 2.55
C ASP A 6 34.68 -20.37 2.29
N THR A 7 34.96 -20.64 1.03
CA THR A 7 35.64 -21.88 0.59
C THR A 7 37.05 -22.09 1.15
N VAL A 8 37.68 -21.06 1.74
CA VAL A 8 39.05 -21.05 2.25
C VAL A 8 39.11 -21.12 3.78
N GLY A 9 38.00 -20.82 4.47
CA GLY A 9 37.84 -20.99 5.91
C GLY A 9 36.92 -19.97 6.56
N TYR A 10 37.17 -19.69 7.84
CA TYR A 10 36.41 -18.74 8.64
C TYR A 10 37.13 -17.39 8.69
N TYR A 11 36.44 -16.30 8.37
CA TYR A 11 36.93 -14.95 8.63
C TYR A 11 36.02 -14.20 9.60
N VAL A 12 36.62 -13.34 10.43
CA VAL A 12 35.90 -12.50 11.38
C VAL A 12 35.89 -11.07 10.84
N SER A 13 34.71 -10.46 10.74
CA SER A 13 34.57 -9.04 10.45
C SER A 13 33.72 -8.37 11.50
N GLY A 14 34.13 -7.18 11.93
CA GLY A 14 33.45 -6.43 12.96
C GLY A 14 33.62 -4.95 12.73
N CYS A 15 32.66 -4.20 13.20
CA CYS A 15 32.75 -2.75 13.27
C CYS A 15 32.06 -2.33 14.58
N THR A 16 32.43 -1.17 15.13
CA THR A 16 31.84 -0.63 16.36
C THR A 16 31.25 0.75 16.11
N SER A 17 30.11 1.05 16.73
CA SER A 17 29.52 2.40 16.78
C SER A 17 29.33 2.87 18.22
N ILE A 18 29.38 4.18 18.42
CA ILE A 18 29.16 4.81 19.73
C ILE A 18 27.92 5.71 19.62
N CYS A 19 26.95 5.54 20.52
CA CYS A 19 25.78 6.42 20.57
C CYS A 19 25.96 7.46 21.68
N ARG A 20 25.94 8.76 21.34
CA ARG A 20 25.96 9.86 22.31
C ARG A 20 24.56 10.45 22.48
N PRO A 21 24.02 10.57 23.72
CA PRO A 21 22.65 11.07 23.96
C PRO A 21 22.37 12.48 23.44
N SER A 22 23.40 13.30 23.21
CA SER A 22 23.28 14.72 22.90
C SER A 22 23.44 15.10 21.42
N GLN A 23 23.66 14.13 20.52
CA GLN A 23 23.64 14.37 19.08
C GLN A 23 22.72 13.38 18.40
N GLY A 24 21.50 13.82 18.11
CA GLY A 24 20.62 13.16 17.15
C GLY A 24 21.16 13.33 15.73
N SER A 25 22.33 12.75 15.44
CA SER A 25 22.81 12.63 14.08
C SER A 25 22.09 11.44 13.44
N GLY A 26 21.02 11.75 12.70
CA GLY A 26 20.39 10.78 11.81
C GLY A 26 21.47 10.17 10.90
N ALA A 27 21.47 8.84 10.78
CA ALA A 27 22.40 8.13 9.92
C ALA A 27 22.31 8.71 8.49
N SER A 28 23.39 9.33 8.04
CA SER A 28 23.48 9.84 6.67
C SER A 28 23.44 8.67 5.68
N THR A 29 22.70 8.83 4.59
CA THR A 29 22.69 7.88 3.45
C THR A 29 24.08 7.84 2.81
N GLY A 30 24.89 6.84 3.18
CA GLY A 30 26.25 6.63 2.70
C GLY A 30 27.07 5.67 3.57
N GLY A 31 28.35 5.51 3.22
CA GLY A 31 29.32 4.70 3.96
C GLY A 31 29.49 5.18 5.40
N CYS A 32 29.44 4.26 6.35
CA CYS A 32 29.07 4.58 7.73
C CYS A 32 30.00 3.85 8.73
N THR A 33 30.81 4.60 9.49
CA THR A 33 31.70 4.05 10.54
C THR A 33 31.82 5.03 11.70
N GLY A 34 31.29 4.71 12.88
CA GLY A 34 31.51 5.51 14.10
C GLY A 34 30.23 5.89 14.84
N GLU A 35 30.02 7.19 15.11
CA GLU A 35 28.92 7.64 15.96
C GLU A 35 27.55 7.37 15.31
N GLY A 36 26.69 6.61 16.00
CA GLY A 36 25.31 6.33 15.58
C GLY A 36 25.13 5.26 14.48
N CYS A 37 26.19 4.81 13.79
CA CYS A 37 26.04 3.79 12.75
C CYS A 37 27.36 3.02 12.46
N CYS A 38 27.23 1.79 11.95
CA CYS A 38 28.37 0.96 11.63
C CYS A 38 28.14 0.06 10.41
N GLN A 39 29.09 0.08 9.46
CA GLN A 39 29.06 -0.73 8.25
C GLN A 39 30.32 -1.58 8.13
N SER A 40 30.15 -2.85 7.77
CA SER A 40 31.22 -3.75 7.38
C SER A 40 30.94 -4.36 6.01
N ARG A 41 31.99 -4.68 5.25
CA ARG A 41 31.86 -5.29 3.92
C ARG A 41 31.85 -6.81 4.04
N ILE A 42 31.04 -7.44 3.19
CA ILE A 42 31.00 -8.90 2.99
C ILE A 42 31.97 -9.25 1.84
N PRO A 43 33.08 -9.95 2.12
CA PRO A 43 33.92 -10.57 1.11
C PRO A 43 33.18 -11.36 0.03
N THR A 44 33.73 -11.28 -1.18
CA THR A 44 33.29 -12.08 -2.33
C THR A 44 33.46 -13.57 -2.04
N ASN A 45 32.55 -14.42 -2.54
CA ASN A 45 32.53 -15.88 -2.32
C ASN A 45 32.23 -16.30 -0.87
N THR A 46 31.48 -15.48 -0.13
CA THR A 46 30.90 -15.88 1.16
C THR A 46 29.73 -16.83 0.91
N ASP A 47 29.79 -18.04 1.45
CA ASP A 47 28.73 -19.04 1.35
C ASP A 47 27.75 -18.94 2.53
N TYR A 48 28.25 -18.58 3.71
CA TYR A 48 27.45 -18.45 4.93
C TYR A 48 27.93 -17.27 5.79
N PHE A 49 26.99 -16.59 6.44
CA PHE A 49 27.24 -15.45 7.30
C PHE A 49 26.36 -15.53 8.56
N GLU A 50 26.99 -15.42 9.74
CA GLU A 50 26.28 -15.31 11.01
C GLU A 50 26.64 -13.98 11.72
N PRO A 51 25.70 -13.03 11.80
CA PRO A 51 25.90 -11.76 12.47
C PRO A 51 25.64 -11.83 13.98
N TYR A 52 26.53 -11.27 14.80
CA TYR A 52 26.24 -10.92 16.20
C TYR A 52 26.29 -9.40 16.42
N VAL A 53 25.24 -8.87 17.04
CA VAL A 53 25.13 -7.48 17.46
C VAL A 53 25.03 -7.44 18.97
N PHE A 54 25.84 -6.62 19.62
CA PHE A 54 25.80 -6.40 21.06
C PHE A 54 25.96 -4.91 21.35
N LEU A 55 25.20 -4.41 22.33
CA LEU A 55 25.35 -3.07 22.87
C LEU A 55 26.04 -3.20 24.22
N ALA A 56 27.15 -2.50 24.39
CA ALA A 56 27.92 -2.54 25.63
C ALA A 56 28.27 -1.10 26.06
N GLU A 57 28.35 -0.86 27.36
CA GLU A 57 28.83 0.42 27.90
C GLU A 57 30.33 0.58 27.61
N ASP A 58 30.80 1.84 27.50
CA ASP A 58 32.15 2.27 27.06
C ASP A 58 33.34 1.56 27.75
N LYS A 59 33.11 0.89 28.88
CA LYS A 59 34.12 0.21 29.70
C LYS A 59 34.03 -1.32 29.71
N TRP A 60 33.14 -1.90 28.92
CA TRP A 60 32.88 -3.33 28.91
C TRP A 60 33.80 -4.10 27.96
N ILE A 61 34.21 -3.49 26.83
CA ILE A 61 35.02 -4.14 25.79
C ILE A 61 36.51 -3.92 26.09
N ASP A 62 36.99 -4.47 27.20
CA ASP A 62 38.40 -4.83 27.32
C ASP A 62 38.59 -6.28 26.85
N THR A 63 39.71 -6.57 26.20
CA THR A 63 39.97 -7.70 25.28
C THR A 63 40.03 -9.10 25.92
N THR A 64 39.38 -9.29 27.07
CA THR A 64 39.49 -10.49 27.92
C THR A 64 38.15 -11.16 28.21
N TYR A 65 37.36 -11.50 27.18
CA TYR A 65 36.11 -12.24 27.43
C TYR A 65 35.85 -13.40 26.47
N ARG A 66 36.66 -14.46 26.65
CA ARG A 66 36.26 -15.84 26.35
C ARG A 66 35.58 -16.40 27.61
N GLY A 67 34.27 -16.19 27.77
CA GLY A 67 33.46 -16.95 28.73
C GLY A 67 32.92 -16.25 29.98
N SER A 68 32.57 -14.96 29.96
CA SER A 68 31.80 -14.36 31.07
C SER A 68 30.29 -14.63 30.95
N PRO A 69 29.59 -14.94 32.07
CA PRO A 69 28.14 -15.08 32.13
C PRO A 69 27.36 -13.76 31.98
N ASP A 70 28.03 -12.62 31.85
CA ASP A 70 27.41 -11.29 31.75
C ASP A 70 26.84 -10.96 30.35
N PHE A 71 26.78 -11.94 29.44
CA PHE A 71 26.13 -11.85 28.12
C PHE A 71 24.60 -11.66 28.16
N ASN A 72 24.02 -11.44 29.34
CA ASN A 72 22.58 -11.44 29.57
C ASN A 72 22.07 -10.08 30.03
N ARG A 73 22.27 -9.04 29.21
CA ARG A 73 21.41 -7.85 29.28
C ARG A 73 20.16 -8.12 28.45
N THR A 74 19.08 -8.45 29.14
CA THR A 74 17.79 -8.92 28.62
C THR A 74 16.75 -7.79 28.51
N ASP A 75 17.18 -6.55 28.28
CA ASP A 75 16.24 -5.48 27.98
C ASP A 75 15.85 -5.59 26.49
N ASP A 76 14.56 -5.64 26.19
CA ASP A 76 14.00 -5.71 24.83
C ASP A 76 14.29 -4.41 24.07
N PHE A 77 15.50 -4.24 23.55
CA PHE A 77 15.78 -3.21 22.55
C PHE A 77 16.15 -3.88 21.22
N ALA A 78 15.29 -3.69 20.22
CA ALA A 78 15.58 -4.11 18.86
C ALA A 78 16.53 -3.09 18.22
N VAL A 79 17.76 -3.50 17.92
CA VAL A 79 18.64 -2.71 17.05
C VAL A 79 18.25 -3.01 15.60
N PRO A 80 17.82 -2.02 14.80
CA PRO A 80 17.48 -2.25 13.40
C PRO A 80 18.77 -2.59 12.63
N VAL A 81 18.94 -3.86 12.28
CA VAL A 81 20.01 -4.33 11.39
C VAL A 81 19.50 -4.24 9.96
N VAL A 82 20.15 -3.43 9.14
CA VAL A 82 19.88 -3.34 7.69
C VAL A 82 20.99 -4.06 6.95
N LEU A 83 20.64 -5.17 6.29
CA LEU A 83 21.53 -5.90 5.39
C LEU A 83 21.29 -5.43 3.96
N ASP A 84 22.24 -4.70 3.39
CA ASP A 84 22.27 -4.41 1.95
C ASP A 84 23.34 -5.25 1.26
N TRP A 85 23.01 -5.75 0.07
CA TRP A 85 23.85 -6.71 -0.66
C TRP A 85 23.59 -6.62 -2.16
N ALA A 86 24.44 -7.17 -3.00
CA ALA A 86 24.21 -7.13 -4.44
C ALA A 86 24.87 -8.32 -5.11
N ILE A 87 24.31 -8.73 -6.23
CA ILE A 87 24.95 -9.68 -7.14
C ILE A 87 25.91 -8.88 -8.01
N ARG A 88 27.18 -9.28 -7.96
CA ARG A 88 28.33 -8.56 -8.55
C ARG A 88 29.02 -9.35 -9.67
N ASP A 89 28.37 -10.38 -10.21
CA ASP A 89 28.86 -11.16 -11.36
C ASP A 89 28.86 -10.31 -12.65
N VAL A 90 27.93 -9.36 -12.75
CA VAL A 90 27.85 -8.33 -13.79
C VAL A 90 27.61 -6.94 -13.20
N TYR A 91 27.88 -5.91 -13.98
CA TYR A 91 27.86 -4.52 -13.52
C TYR A 91 26.45 -3.92 -13.32
N ASN A 92 25.42 -4.48 -13.97
CA ASN A 92 24.04 -4.02 -13.84
C ASN A 92 23.01 -5.08 -14.29
N CYS A 93 21.74 -4.80 -14.01
CA CYS A 93 20.60 -5.66 -14.33
C CYS A 93 20.42 -5.87 -15.85
N SER A 94 20.64 -4.84 -16.67
CA SER A 94 20.49 -4.98 -18.13
C SER A 94 21.55 -5.90 -18.75
N ALA A 95 22.75 -5.97 -18.16
CA ALA A 95 23.77 -6.96 -18.51
C ALA A 95 23.40 -8.37 -18.01
N ALA A 96 22.82 -8.48 -16.81
CA ALA A 96 22.38 -9.76 -16.25
C ALA A 96 21.31 -10.42 -17.14
N MET A 97 20.33 -9.63 -17.60
CA MET A 97 19.25 -10.11 -18.48
C MET A 97 19.73 -10.59 -19.86
N ARG A 98 20.97 -10.26 -20.28
CA ARG A 98 21.52 -10.76 -21.55
C ARG A 98 21.97 -12.22 -21.45
N ASN A 99 22.28 -12.71 -20.26
CA ASN A 99 22.74 -14.07 -20.04
C ASN A 99 21.86 -14.80 -19.02
N MET A 100 20.79 -15.41 -19.51
CA MET A 100 19.77 -16.07 -18.68
C MET A 100 20.29 -17.30 -17.91
N THR A 101 21.44 -17.88 -18.27
CA THR A 101 21.98 -19.04 -17.52
C THR A 101 22.54 -18.64 -16.16
N ASN A 102 23.10 -17.43 -16.05
CA ASN A 102 23.63 -16.87 -14.80
C ASN A 102 22.65 -15.89 -14.13
N TYR A 103 21.48 -15.67 -14.73
CA TYR A 103 20.48 -14.76 -14.18
C TYR A 103 19.92 -15.30 -12.86
N ALA A 104 20.06 -14.52 -11.80
CA ALA A 104 19.79 -15.00 -10.45
C ALA A 104 18.32 -14.89 -10.00
N CYS A 105 17.48 -14.11 -10.68
CA CYS A 105 16.08 -13.96 -10.31
C CYS A 105 15.29 -15.13 -10.88
N ARG A 106 15.01 -16.14 -10.04
CA ARG A 106 14.47 -17.43 -10.46
C ARG A 106 12.95 -17.51 -10.39
N SER A 107 12.34 -16.76 -9.48
CA SER A 107 10.90 -16.84 -9.29
C SER A 107 10.13 -16.27 -10.48
N ALA A 108 8.99 -16.88 -10.80
CA ALA A 108 7.95 -16.19 -11.55
C ALA A 108 7.55 -14.90 -10.81
N HIS A 109 7.10 -13.88 -11.55
CA HIS A 109 6.75 -12.57 -10.99
C HIS A 109 7.91 -11.93 -10.21
N SER A 110 9.13 -12.04 -10.74
CA SER A 110 10.31 -11.35 -10.21
C SER A 110 11.11 -10.68 -11.31
N GLY A 111 11.91 -9.68 -10.94
CA GLY A 111 12.79 -8.96 -11.87
C GLY A 111 14.02 -8.43 -11.17
N CYS A 112 15.08 -8.19 -11.94
CA CYS A 112 16.25 -7.51 -11.43
C CYS A 112 16.10 -5.98 -11.42
N PHE A 113 16.88 -5.33 -10.58
CA PHE A 113 17.03 -3.89 -10.54
C PHE A 113 18.46 -3.53 -10.14
N ASN A 114 18.94 -2.37 -10.60
CA ASN A 114 20.29 -1.91 -10.30
C ASN A 114 20.40 -1.49 -8.84
N THR A 115 21.53 -1.80 -8.22
CA THR A 115 21.82 -1.33 -6.87
C THR A 115 22.18 0.15 -6.89
N SER A 116 21.69 0.93 -5.92
CA SER A 116 22.06 2.34 -5.77
C SER A 116 23.52 2.51 -5.35
N ASP A 117 24.06 1.57 -4.56
CA ASP A 117 25.40 1.64 -3.97
C ASP A 117 26.42 0.78 -4.74
N GLY A 118 26.59 1.11 -6.02
CA GLY A 118 27.68 0.58 -6.86
C GLY A 118 27.25 -0.40 -7.96
N GLN A 119 28.21 -1.14 -8.51
CA GLN A 119 28.05 -1.99 -9.69
C GLN A 119 27.37 -3.31 -9.37
N GLY A 120 26.17 -3.59 -9.86
CA GLY A 120 25.52 -4.87 -9.62
C GLY A 120 24.01 -4.77 -9.71
N TYR A 121 23.35 -5.87 -9.35
CA TYR A 121 21.91 -5.93 -9.31
C TYR A 121 21.39 -6.74 -8.12
N GLN A 122 20.13 -6.54 -7.80
CA GLN A 122 19.36 -7.32 -6.85
C GLN A 122 18.09 -7.82 -7.55
N CYS A 123 17.44 -8.84 -6.99
CA CYS A 123 16.16 -9.35 -7.45
C CYS A 123 15.05 -8.89 -6.50
N LYS A 124 13.91 -8.50 -7.06
CA LYS A 124 12.70 -8.12 -6.32
C LYS A 124 11.52 -8.85 -6.93
N CYS A 125 10.55 -9.19 -6.09
CA CYS A 125 9.24 -9.59 -6.58
C CYS A 125 8.60 -8.40 -7.32
N SER A 126 7.81 -8.70 -8.34
CA SER A 126 7.01 -7.73 -9.08
C SER A 126 5.99 -7.08 -8.15
N GLN A 127 5.44 -5.94 -8.58
CA GLN A 127 4.38 -5.28 -7.83
C GLN A 127 3.19 -6.23 -7.59
N GLY A 128 2.69 -6.26 -6.35
CA GLY A 128 1.63 -7.17 -5.92
C GLY A 128 2.11 -8.55 -5.45
N TYR A 129 3.43 -8.79 -5.43
CA TYR A 129 4.01 -10.07 -4.99
C TYR A 129 5.04 -9.85 -3.87
N GLU A 130 5.16 -10.81 -2.96
CA GLU A 130 6.13 -10.82 -1.86
C GLU A 130 6.83 -12.17 -1.70
N GLY A 131 7.92 -12.20 -0.95
CA GLY A 131 8.70 -13.41 -0.68
C GLY A 131 10.12 -13.34 -1.23
N ASN A 132 10.66 -14.50 -1.64
CA ASN A 132 12.06 -14.65 -2.01
C ASN A 132 12.23 -14.84 -3.53
N PRO A 133 12.65 -13.80 -4.29
CA PRO A 133 12.76 -13.88 -5.75
C PRO A 133 13.89 -14.77 -6.26
N TYR A 134 14.77 -15.26 -5.39
CA TYR A 134 15.91 -16.14 -5.73
C TYR A 134 15.54 -17.62 -5.73
N LEU A 135 14.36 -17.98 -5.22
CA LEU A 135 13.83 -19.34 -5.22
C LEU A 135 12.84 -19.52 -6.38
N ASN A 136 12.69 -20.75 -6.87
CA ASN A 136 11.59 -21.09 -7.76
C ASN A 136 10.28 -20.94 -6.97
N ASP A 137 9.27 -20.31 -7.58
CA ASP A 137 7.97 -20.00 -6.95
C ASP A 137 8.08 -19.26 -5.59
N GLY A 138 9.17 -18.50 -5.41
CA GLY A 138 9.43 -17.82 -4.15
C GLY A 138 8.72 -16.48 -4.00
N CYS A 139 8.25 -15.88 -5.10
CA CYS A 139 7.35 -14.72 -5.09
C CYS A 139 5.90 -15.19 -5.15
N GLN A 140 5.16 -14.92 -4.08
CA GLN A 140 3.75 -15.24 -3.94
C GLN A 140 2.91 -13.98 -4.01
N ASP A 141 1.69 -14.15 -4.49
CA ASP A 141 0.68 -13.08 -4.54
C ASP A 141 0.39 -12.55 -3.14
N ILE A 142 0.37 -11.22 -3.00
CA ILE A 142 -0.01 -10.57 -1.75
C ILE A 142 -1.52 -10.56 -1.68
N ASP A 143 -2.10 -11.12 -0.62
CA ASP A 143 -3.54 -11.01 -0.40
C ASP A 143 -3.86 -9.66 0.26
N GLU A 144 -4.05 -8.61 -0.54
CA GLU A 144 -4.26 -7.26 -0.01
C GLU A 144 -5.54 -7.16 0.84
N CYS A 145 -6.54 -8.01 0.58
CA CYS A 145 -7.77 -8.07 1.36
C CYS A 145 -7.56 -8.57 2.80
N LYS A 146 -6.44 -9.26 3.09
CA LYS A 146 -6.04 -9.61 4.47
C LYS A 146 -5.28 -8.49 5.18
N HIS A 147 -4.90 -7.43 4.47
CA HIS A 147 -4.03 -6.36 4.95
C HIS A 147 -4.65 -4.97 4.74
N LEU A 148 -5.90 -4.79 5.19
CA LEU A 148 -6.69 -3.56 5.00
C LEU A 148 -6.05 -2.27 5.56
N ASP A 149 -5.15 -2.40 6.55
CA ASP A 149 -4.40 -1.26 7.11
C ASP A 149 -3.41 -0.65 6.09
N LYS A 150 -2.86 -1.50 5.22
CA LYS A 150 -1.91 -1.12 4.17
C LYS A 150 -2.61 -0.90 2.82
N TYR A 151 -3.71 -1.62 2.58
CA TYR A 151 -4.49 -1.59 1.35
C TYR A 151 -5.95 -1.25 1.66
N PRO A 152 -6.29 0.06 1.75
CA PRO A 152 -7.61 0.49 2.20
C PRO A 152 -8.72 0.02 1.25
N CYS A 153 -9.64 -0.77 1.78
CA CYS A 153 -10.90 -1.12 1.13
C CYS A 153 -12.05 -1.06 2.15
N HIS A 154 -13.09 -0.31 1.81
CA HIS A 154 -14.29 -0.12 2.63
C HIS A 154 -15.56 -0.67 1.96
N GLY A 155 -15.39 -1.43 0.88
CA GLY A 155 -16.46 -2.16 0.20
C GLY A 155 -16.18 -3.66 0.17
N ASP A 156 -16.64 -4.32 -0.88
CA ASP A 156 -16.38 -5.72 -1.15
C ASP A 156 -14.98 -5.86 -1.77
N CYS A 157 -14.05 -6.44 -1.01
CA CYS A 157 -12.68 -6.69 -1.46
C CYS A 157 -12.56 -8.07 -2.10
N THR A 158 -11.94 -8.15 -3.28
CA THR A 158 -11.59 -9.42 -3.93
C THR A 158 -10.12 -9.42 -4.32
N ASN A 159 -9.37 -10.38 -3.81
CA ASN A 159 -7.96 -10.56 -4.18
C ASN A 159 -7.84 -11.11 -5.61
N VAL A 160 -6.91 -10.57 -6.40
CA VAL A 160 -6.62 -11.03 -7.77
C VAL A 160 -5.10 -11.15 -7.97
N PRO A 161 -4.58 -12.04 -8.84
CA PRO A 161 -3.13 -12.17 -8.99
C PRO A 161 -2.43 -10.84 -9.37
N GLY A 162 -1.58 -10.34 -8.47
CA GLY A 162 -0.82 -9.11 -8.54
C GLY A 162 -1.54 -7.83 -8.12
N ASN A 163 -2.80 -7.90 -7.64
CA ASN A 163 -3.57 -6.74 -7.19
C ASN A 163 -4.86 -7.14 -6.41
N TYR A 164 -5.70 -6.17 -6.08
CA TYR A 164 -7.03 -6.40 -5.55
C TYR A 164 -8.06 -5.51 -6.22
N THR A 165 -9.31 -5.95 -6.21
CA THR A 165 -10.46 -5.11 -6.54
C THR A 165 -11.21 -4.75 -5.27
N CYS A 166 -11.62 -3.48 -5.19
CA CYS A 166 -12.43 -2.97 -4.10
C CYS A 166 -13.65 -2.27 -4.69
N GLU A 167 -14.83 -2.86 -4.51
CA GLU A 167 -16.06 -2.38 -5.12
C GLU A 167 -17.11 -2.02 -4.07
N CYS A 168 -17.96 -1.04 -4.37
CA CYS A 168 -19.05 -0.70 -3.48
C CYS A 168 -20.09 -1.83 -3.43
N PRO A 169 -20.62 -2.17 -2.24
CA PRO A 169 -21.64 -3.20 -2.10
C PRO A 169 -22.87 -2.94 -2.97
N GLN A 170 -23.60 -4.00 -3.33
CA GLN A 170 -24.77 -3.89 -4.19
C GLN A 170 -25.76 -2.81 -3.73
N GLY A 171 -26.24 -2.00 -4.69
CA GLY A 171 -27.14 -0.88 -4.45
C GLY A 171 -26.46 0.43 -4.06
N THR A 172 -25.14 0.40 -3.82
CA THR A 172 -24.33 1.60 -3.57
C THR A 172 -23.39 1.91 -4.74
N SER A 173 -22.93 3.16 -4.83
CA SER A 173 -21.95 3.59 -5.81
C SER A 173 -21.09 4.71 -5.23
N GLY A 174 -19.83 4.79 -5.64
CA GLY A 174 -18.88 5.79 -5.17
C GLY A 174 -17.47 5.23 -5.15
N ASP A 175 -16.61 5.80 -4.32
CA ASP A 175 -15.23 5.35 -4.14
C ASP A 175 -15.14 4.37 -2.95
N ALA A 176 -14.90 3.10 -3.23
CA ALA A 176 -14.84 2.06 -2.20
C ALA A 176 -13.53 2.09 -1.39
N THR A 177 -12.51 2.84 -1.84
CA THR A 177 -11.23 2.98 -1.11
C THR A 177 -11.30 4.03 0.00
N MET A 178 -12.30 4.93 -0.05
CA MET A 178 -12.50 5.98 0.95
C MET A 178 -13.54 5.59 2.00
N LYS A 179 -13.26 5.93 3.25
CA LYS A 179 -14.22 5.76 4.34
C LYS A 179 -15.50 6.54 4.04
N ASN A 180 -16.65 5.85 4.01
CA ASN A 180 -17.94 6.38 3.61
C ASN A 180 -18.03 6.86 2.14
N GLY A 181 -17.15 6.38 1.25
CA GLY A 181 -17.18 6.75 -0.16
C GLY A 181 -18.33 6.08 -0.93
N CYS A 182 -18.83 4.93 -0.47
CA CYS A 182 -20.01 4.27 -1.05
C CYS A 182 -21.32 4.93 -0.58
N ARG A 183 -22.14 5.38 -1.55
CA ARG A 183 -23.43 6.02 -1.28
C ARG A 183 -24.58 5.26 -1.93
N GLN A 184 -25.71 5.19 -1.22
CA GLN A 184 -26.94 4.59 -1.74
C GLN A 184 -27.46 5.36 -2.95
N ARG A 185 -27.86 4.64 -4.00
CA ARG A 185 -28.63 5.25 -5.10
C ARG A 185 -30.04 5.54 -4.61
N THR A 186 -30.30 6.77 -4.17
CA THR A 186 -31.67 7.22 -3.93
C THR A 186 -32.42 7.20 -5.26
N SER A 187 -33.26 6.18 -5.45
CA SER A 187 -34.14 6.12 -6.62
C SER A 187 -35.15 7.25 -6.51
N SER A 188 -34.95 8.35 -7.25
CA SER A 188 -35.85 9.51 -7.33
C SER A 188 -37.21 9.20 -7.99
N ARG A 189 -37.70 7.96 -7.89
CA ARG A 189 -39.00 7.53 -8.42
C ARG A 189 -40.18 8.16 -7.68
N VAL A 190 -39.96 8.67 -6.46
CA VAL A 190 -41.00 9.30 -5.64
C VAL A 190 -41.45 10.65 -6.22
N SER A 191 -40.57 11.39 -6.89
CA SER A 191 -40.89 12.75 -7.37
C SER A 191 -41.88 12.74 -8.53
N VAL A 192 -41.72 11.84 -9.51
CA VAL A 192 -42.50 11.86 -10.76
C VAL A 192 -43.99 11.61 -10.49
N GLY A 193 -44.32 10.68 -9.59
CA GLY A 193 -45.72 10.39 -9.24
C GLY A 193 -46.41 11.57 -8.57
N VAL A 194 -45.71 12.28 -7.68
CA VAL A 194 -46.24 13.46 -7.00
C VAL A 194 -46.49 14.58 -8.01
N PHE A 195 -45.54 14.88 -8.90
CA PHE A 195 -45.72 15.91 -9.92
C PHE A 195 -46.89 15.62 -10.86
N MET A 196 -47.06 14.37 -11.32
CA MET A 196 -48.17 13.99 -12.19
C MET A 196 -49.53 14.10 -11.49
N SER A 197 -49.60 13.72 -10.21
CA SER A 197 -50.83 13.82 -9.42
C SER A 197 -51.25 15.28 -9.20
N VAL A 198 -50.30 16.16 -8.85
CA VAL A 198 -50.56 17.60 -8.67
C VAL A 198 -50.97 18.26 -9.99
N PHE A 199 -50.32 17.90 -11.09
CA PHE A 199 -50.66 18.41 -12.42
C PHE A 199 -52.09 18.01 -12.82
N MET A 200 -52.47 16.74 -12.63
CA MET A 200 -53.83 16.28 -12.90
C MET A 200 -54.88 16.99 -12.04
N CYS A 201 -54.62 17.15 -10.73
CA CYS A 201 -55.51 17.90 -9.84
C CYS A 201 -55.65 19.37 -10.27
N PHE A 202 -54.57 20.01 -10.72
CA PHE A 202 -54.58 21.38 -11.22
C PHE A 202 -55.44 21.52 -12.48
N TRP A 203 -55.31 20.61 -13.45
CA TRP A 203 -56.15 20.63 -14.66
C TRP A 203 -57.62 20.33 -14.37
N LEU A 204 -57.91 19.40 -13.45
CA LEU A 204 -59.27 19.14 -12.98
C LEU A 204 -59.87 20.39 -12.31
N TYR A 205 -59.11 21.08 -11.46
CA TYR A 205 -59.51 22.33 -10.83
C TYR A 205 -59.81 23.42 -11.86
N LEU A 206 -58.92 23.64 -12.83
CA LEU A 206 -59.13 24.60 -13.92
C LEU A 206 -60.37 24.24 -14.77
N GLY A 207 -60.58 22.95 -15.04
CA GLY A 207 -61.77 22.45 -15.74
C GLY A 207 -63.07 22.72 -14.97
N LEU A 208 -63.08 22.49 -13.66
CA LEU A 208 -64.21 22.79 -12.78
C LEU A 208 -64.48 24.29 -12.70
N GLN A 209 -63.43 25.12 -12.60
CA GLN A 209 -63.53 26.58 -12.62
C GLN A 209 -64.15 27.08 -13.93
N LYS A 210 -63.69 26.56 -15.09
CA LYS A 210 -64.29 26.88 -16.39
C LYS A 210 -65.77 26.50 -16.47
N ARG A 211 -66.13 25.30 -16.01
CA ARG A 211 -67.54 24.84 -16.00
C ARG A 211 -68.42 25.71 -15.10
N LYS A 212 -67.93 26.10 -13.92
CA LYS A 212 -68.63 27.05 -13.04
C LYS A 212 -68.83 28.39 -13.75
N LEU A 213 -67.79 28.96 -14.36
CA LEU A 213 -67.88 30.24 -15.08
C LEU A 213 -68.91 30.19 -16.23
N ILE A 214 -68.93 29.12 -17.03
CA ILE A 214 -69.92 28.94 -18.11
C ILE A 214 -71.35 28.86 -17.54
N ARG A 215 -71.58 28.06 -16.49
CA ARG A 215 -72.90 27.97 -15.84
C ARG A 215 -73.36 29.29 -15.25
N THR A 216 -72.46 30.05 -14.62
CA THR A 216 -72.78 31.37 -14.07
C THR A 216 -73.09 32.36 -15.19
N LYS A 217 -72.34 32.34 -16.30
CA LYS A 217 -72.65 33.15 -17.50
C LYS A 217 -74.01 32.80 -18.09
N GLN A 218 -74.38 31.52 -18.20
CA GLN A 218 -75.71 31.12 -18.67
C GLN A 218 -76.82 31.61 -17.74
N ARG A 219 -76.68 31.49 -16.41
CA ARG A 219 -77.65 32.04 -15.46
C ARG A 219 -77.79 33.56 -15.56
N PHE A 220 -76.67 34.28 -15.70
CA PHE A 220 -76.71 35.72 -15.93
C PHE A 220 -77.33 36.08 -17.28
N PHE A 221 -77.15 35.25 -18.31
CA PHE A 221 -77.78 35.43 -19.62
C PHE A 221 -79.29 35.21 -19.56
N GLU A 222 -79.76 34.22 -18.81
CA GLU A 222 -81.19 33.94 -18.56
C GLU A 222 -81.85 35.03 -17.71
N GLN A 223 -81.18 35.52 -16.65
CA GLN A 223 -81.73 36.56 -15.77
C GLN A 223 -81.76 37.96 -16.40
N ASN A 224 -80.86 38.26 -17.33
CA ASN A 224 -80.78 39.56 -18.00
C ASN A 224 -81.30 39.54 -19.44
N GLY A 225 -82.02 38.48 -19.84
CA GLY A 225 -82.83 38.49 -21.07
C GLY A 225 -82.06 38.57 -22.39
N GLY A 226 -80.80 38.12 -22.45
CA GLY A 226 -80.03 37.94 -23.70
C GLY A 226 -79.78 39.21 -24.55
N VAL A 227 -78.51 39.57 -24.75
CA VAL A 227 -78.14 40.63 -25.71
C VAL A 227 -78.39 40.16 -27.14
N ILE A 228 -79.28 40.87 -27.85
CA ILE A 228 -79.46 40.84 -29.31
C ILE A 228 -78.21 41.48 -29.93
N LEU A 229 -77.45 40.74 -30.73
CA LEU A 229 -76.46 41.31 -31.64
C LEU A 229 -76.89 40.98 -33.07
N GLN A 230 -77.43 42.02 -33.71
CA GLN A 230 -77.46 42.22 -35.16
C GLN A 230 -76.10 42.77 -35.61
#